data_AF-A0AAV0LV69-F1
#
_entry.id   AF-A0AAV0LV69-F1
#
_cell.length_a   1.000
_cell.length_b   1.000
_cell.length_c   1.000
_cell.angle_alpha   90.00
_cell.angle_beta   90.00
_cell.angle_gamma   90.00
#
_symmetry.space_group_name_H-M   'P 1'
#
loop_
_entity.id
_entity.type
_entity.pdbx_description
1 polymer ?
#
loop_
_entity_poly.entity_id
_entity_poly.type
_entity_poly.pdbx_seq_one_letter_code
_entity_poly.pdbx_strand_id
1 'polypeptide(L)'
;MSMYGRDPWGGPLEINTADSATDDDRSRNLNDLDRAALSRPLDETQQSWLLGPTEQKKKKKYVDLGCIIVSSKIFWWTVIVVAGAGVLAGLIAVLVKFVPHHHDHKPTPDNYTAALTTALKFFNAQRSGKLPKHNNISWRGNSCTKDGDPSGQFKDLAGGYYDAGDAIKFNFPQSYAMTMLSWSVIEYSAKYEASGELNHVKEIIKWGTDYFLKTFNHTADTINVLVSQVGSGDTSGGMSTPNDHYCWTRPEDIDYERPVATCSSCSDLAAEMAAALASASIVFKDNKAYSQKLVHGARTLFKFSRDQRGRYSASSTEASQFYNSTSYWDEFLWAGTWLYYATGNNTYLQLATTNGIARHAGAFWGGPDYGVFSWDNKLIGAQVS
;
A
#
# COMPACT_ATOMS: atom_id res chain seq x y z
N MET A 1 17.12 1.21 43.16
CA MET A 1 15.77 0.75 42.74
C MET A 1 15.96 0.13 41.38
N SER A 2 15.96 -1.21 41.33
CA SER A 2 16.24 -2.00 40.12
C SER A 2 14.92 -2.49 39.54
N MET A 3 14.68 -2.29 38.24
CA MET A 3 13.69 -3.04 37.48
C MET A 3 14.20 -3.34 36.07
N TYR A 4 14.03 -4.62 35.75
CA TYR A 4 14.56 -5.45 34.67
C TYR A 4 14.30 -4.97 33.24
N GLY A 5 15.33 -5.08 32.41
CA GLY A 5 15.21 -5.44 30.99
C GLY A 5 15.26 -6.97 30.83
N ARG A 6 14.56 -7.49 29.82
CA ARG A 6 14.67 -8.88 29.35
C ARG A 6 15.03 -8.87 27.88
N ASP A 7 16.18 -9.45 27.57
CA ASP A 7 16.55 -9.88 26.22
C ASP A 7 15.83 -11.19 25.86
N PRO A 8 15.38 -11.37 24.60
CA PRO A 8 15.04 -12.66 24.04
C PRO A 8 16.31 -13.31 23.48
N TRP A 9 16.37 -14.65 23.46
CA TRP A 9 17.46 -15.54 23.00
C TRP A 9 18.43 -16.03 24.08
N GLY A 10 18.17 -17.25 24.56
CA GLY A 10 19.12 -18.04 25.34
C GLY A 10 18.69 -19.51 25.44
N GLY A 11 19.29 -20.39 24.64
CA GLY A 11 19.71 -21.73 25.11
C GLY A 11 21.02 -21.59 25.92
N PRO A 12 21.64 -22.65 26.51
CA PRO A 12 21.85 -23.96 25.89
C PRO A 12 21.90 -25.19 26.86
N LEU A 13 22.28 -26.31 26.25
CA LEU A 13 22.67 -27.65 26.71
C LEU A 13 23.50 -27.77 28.00
N GLU A 14 23.27 -28.87 28.73
CA GLU A 14 24.33 -29.58 29.48
C GLU A 14 24.42 -31.05 29.02
N ILE A 15 25.68 -31.52 29.02
CA ILE A 15 26.25 -32.77 28.52
C ILE A 15 26.84 -33.53 29.73
N ASN A 16 26.85 -34.87 29.69
CA ASN A 16 28.00 -35.77 30.01
C ASN A 16 27.43 -37.22 30.08
N THR A 17 27.63 -38.14 29.13
CA THR A 17 28.82 -38.89 28.66
C THR A 17 29.59 -39.70 29.71
N ALA A 18 29.45 -41.03 29.65
CA ALA A 18 30.50 -42.06 29.67
C ALA A 18 29.79 -43.43 29.59
N ASP A 19 29.77 -44.10 28.43
CA ASP A 19 30.74 -45.12 27.97
C ASP A 19 30.88 -46.34 28.90
N SER A 20 30.42 -47.51 28.43
CA SER A 20 31.32 -48.59 27.97
C SER A 20 30.53 -49.85 27.58
N ALA A 21 30.80 -50.35 26.38
CA ALA A 21 30.38 -51.63 25.84
C ALA A 21 30.93 -52.83 26.65
N THR A 22 30.24 -53.98 26.61
CA THR A 22 30.72 -55.23 25.98
C THR A 22 29.69 -56.36 26.10
N ASP A 23 29.75 -57.23 25.09
CA ASP A 23 28.96 -58.41 24.77
C ASP A 23 28.96 -59.57 25.78
N ASP A 24 27.98 -60.44 25.52
CA ASP A 24 28.04 -61.91 25.45
C ASP A 24 27.90 -62.82 26.71
N ASP A 25 26.88 -63.69 26.52
CA ASP A 25 26.89 -65.15 26.68
C ASP A 25 26.49 -65.87 27.98
N ARG A 26 25.72 -66.94 27.71
CA ARG A 26 25.59 -68.23 28.43
C ARG A 26 24.82 -68.36 29.74
N SER A 27 23.63 -68.96 29.58
CA SER A 27 23.18 -70.24 30.19
C SER A 27 23.72 -70.68 31.56
N ARG A 28 22.82 -70.92 32.53
CA ARG A 28 22.49 -72.25 33.12
C ARG A 28 21.61 -72.15 34.39
N ASN A 29 20.57 -72.98 34.41
CA ASN A 29 19.94 -73.74 35.50
C ASN A 29 20.11 -73.34 36.99
N LEU A 30 18.99 -73.39 37.72
CA LEU A 30 18.73 -74.24 38.92
C LEU A 30 17.27 -74.02 39.37
N ASN A 31 16.39 -75.01 39.20
CA ASN A 31 15.78 -75.88 40.24
C ASN A 31 15.18 -75.13 41.45
N ASP A 32 13.86 -75.26 41.67
CA ASP A 32 13.36 -76.19 42.71
C ASP A 32 11.82 -76.21 42.86
N LEU A 33 11.35 -77.39 43.30
CA LEU A 33 10.16 -77.73 44.11
C LEU A 33 8.91 -78.39 43.48
N ASP A 34 8.79 -79.66 43.88
CA ASP A 34 7.75 -80.69 43.74
C ASP A 34 6.32 -80.32 44.19
N ARG A 35 5.33 -80.99 43.59
CA ARG A 35 4.34 -81.81 44.35
C ARG A 35 3.61 -82.84 43.48
N ALA A 36 3.69 -84.10 43.89
CA ALA A 36 3.12 -85.30 43.24
C ALA A 36 1.64 -85.57 43.58
N ALA A 37 0.97 -86.34 42.69
CA ALA A 37 -0.19 -87.26 42.84
C ALA A 37 -1.09 -87.17 41.57
N LEU A 38 -1.58 -88.20 40.84
CA LEU A 38 -1.74 -89.65 41.01
C LEU A 38 -2.09 -90.31 39.64
N SER A 39 -1.76 -91.61 39.50
CA SER A 39 -2.43 -92.71 38.75
C SER A 39 -2.48 -92.80 37.20
N ARG A 40 -1.77 -93.83 36.70
CA ARG A 40 -1.79 -94.70 35.47
C ARG A 40 -3.16 -95.08 34.83
N PRO A 41 -3.26 -95.83 33.67
CA PRO A 41 -2.23 -96.59 32.88
C PRO A 41 -2.20 -96.37 31.33
N LEU A 42 -1.03 -96.46 30.66
CA LEU A 42 -0.53 -97.54 29.73
C LEU A 42 -1.58 -98.10 28.75
N ASP A 43 -1.52 -97.78 27.45
CA ASP A 43 -0.60 -98.22 26.37
C ASP A 43 -1.13 -99.48 25.66
N GLU A 44 -1.45 -99.36 24.38
CA GLU A 44 -1.41 -100.47 23.44
C GLU A 44 -1.13 -99.95 22.02
N THR A 45 0.14 -100.10 21.65
CA THR A 45 0.60 -100.62 20.36
C THR A 45 0.81 -99.66 19.20
N GLN A 46 2.08 -99.23 19.09
CA GLN A 46 2.96 -99.59 17.97
C GLN A 46 2.24 -100.23 16.76
N GLN A 47 2.17 -99.48 15.65
CA GLN A 47 2.64 -99.88 14.31
C GLN A 47 1.92 -99.04 13.25
N SER A 48 2.52 -97.91 12.85
CA SER A 48 2.34 -97.38 11.49
C SER A 48 3.39 -96.30 11.21
N TRP A 49 4.66 -96.71 11.12
CA TRP A 49 5.61 -96.01 10.28
C TRP A 49 5.41 -96.52 8.85
N LEU A 50 4.52 -95.88 8.10
CA LEU A 50 4.41 -95.91 6.64
C LEU A 50 3.09 -95.22 6.33
N LEU A 51 3.12 -93.91 6.08
CA LEU A 51 2.22 -93.13 5.23
C LEU A 51 2.55 -91.65 5.47
N GLY A 52 3.38 -91.07 4.59
CA GLY A 52 3.63 -89.63 4.60
C GLY A 52 2.33 -88.85 4.32
N PRO A 53 2.09 -87.69 4.96
CA PRO A 53 0.96 -86.85 4.58
C PRO A 53 1.24 -86.27 3.20
N THR A 54 0.36 -86.56 2.26
CA THR A 54 0.30 -85.95 0.95
C THR A 54 0.07 -84.44 1.10
N GLU A 55 1.05 -83.63 0.70
CA GLU A 55 0.82 -82.21 0.45
C GLU A 55 -0.23 -82.07 -0.65
N GLN A 56 -1.46 -81.71 -0.28
CA GLN A 56 -2.39 -81.14 -1.25
C GLN A 56 -1.84 -79.79 -1.73
N LYS A 57 -1.07 -79.79 -2.83
CA LYS A 57 -0.70 -78.58 -3.56
C LYS A 57 -1.98 -77.86 -4.02
N LYS A 58 -2.49 -76.93 -3.21
CA LYS A 58 -3.44 -75.91 -3.67
C LYS A 58 -2.76 -75.11 -4.77
N LYS A 59 -3.14 -75.33 -6.03
CA LYS A 59 -2.69 -74.53 -7.18
C LYS A 59 -2.99 -73.06 -6.89
N LYS A 60 -1.96 -72.27 -6.52
CA LYS A 60 -2.08 -70.81 -6.44
C LYS A 60 -2.36 -70.31 -7.86
N LYS A 61 -3.55 -69.74 -8.07
CA LYS A 61 -3.96 -69.16 -9.37
C LYS A 61 -3.26 -67.80 -9.49
N TYR A 62 -2.49 -67.58 -10.54
CA TYR A 62 -1.80 -66.31 -10.81
C TYR A 62 -2.46 -65.61 -12.00
N VAL A 63 -2.38 -64.28 -12.03
CA VAL A 63 -2.84 -63.45 -13.15
C VAL A 63 -1.60 -62.85 -13.79
N ASP A 64 -1.43 -63.09 -15.09
CA ASP A 64 -0.30 -62.60 -15.88
C ASP A 64 -0.72 -61.34 -16.63
N LEU A 65 -0.04 -60.23 -16.35
CA LEU A 65 -0.27 -58.92 -16.98
C LEU A 65 0.80 -58.59 -18.04
N GLY A 66 1.45 -59.62 -18.62
CA GLY A 66 2.38 -59.50 -19.74
C GLY A 66 3.83 -59.26 -19.32
N CYS A 67 4.08 -58.43 -18.30
CA CYS A 67 5.42 -58.19 -17.75
C CYS A 67 5.56 -58.51 -16.24
N ILE A 68 4.46 -58.83 -15.54
CA ILE A 68 4.45 -59.05 -14.08
C ILE A 68 3.42 -60.15 -13.73
N ILE A 69 3.85 -61.15 -12.96
CA ILE A 69 3.00 -62.24 -12.47
C ILE A 69 2.58 -61.93 -11.03
N VAL A 70 1.28 -61.68 -10.81
CA VAL A 70 0.74 -61.35 -9.48
C VAL A 70 -0.22 -62.45 -9.03
N SER A 71 -0.23 -62.75 -7.72
CA SER A 71 -1.19 -63.74 -7.20
C SER A 71 -2.63 -63.25 -7.40
N SER A 72 -3.54 -64.13 -7.81
CA SER A 72 -4.95 -63.77 -8.06
C SER A 72 -5.64 -63.13 -6.86
N LYS A 73 -5.26 -63.52 -5.64
CA LYS A 73 -5.79 -62.93 -4.40
C LYS A 73 -5.33 -61.49 -4.24
N ILE A 74 -4.04 -61.20 -4.43
CA ILE A 74 -3.49 -59.85 -4.31
C ILE A 74 -4.08 -58.95 -5.40
N PHE A 75 -4.18 -59.44 -6.64
CA PHE A 75 -4.78 -58.69 -7.74
C PHE A 75 -6.23 -58.27 -7.43
N TRP A 76 -7.07 -59.19 -6.96
CA TRP A 76 -8.46 -58.87 -6.59
C TRP A 76 -8.55 -57.91 -5.40
N TRP A 77 -7.68 -58.04 -4.40
CA TRP A 77 -7.62 -57.08 -3.30
C TRP A 77 -7.24 -55.68 -3.77
N THR A 78 -6.25 -55.55 -4.65
CA THR A 78 -5.84 -54.25 -5.21
C THR A 78 -6.97 -53.63 -6.04
N VAL A 79 -7.65 -54.42 -6.88
CA VAL A 79 -8.80 -53.94 -7.66
C VAL A 79 -9.93 -53.44 -6.76
N ILE A 80 -10.24 -54.16 -5.67
CA ILE A 80 -11.27 -53.76 -4.71
C ILE A 80 -10.88 -52.47 -3.98
N VAL A 81 -9.62 -52.31 -3.58
CA VAL A 81 -9.12 -51.09 -2.92
C VAL A 81 -9.18 -49.89 -3.86
N VAL A 82 -8.76 -50.06 -5.12
CA VAL A 82 -8.81 -48.99 -6.13
C VAL A 82 -10.26 -48.61 -6.46
N ALA A 83 -11.15 -49.60 -6.61
CA ALA A 83 -12.57 -49.35 -6.81
C ALA A 83 -13.21 -48.65 -5.61
N GLY A 84 -12.89 -49.07 -4.39
CA GLY A 84 -13.36 -48.44 -3.15
C GLY A 84 -12.87 -46.99 -3.01
N ALA A 85 -11.61 -46.73 -3.33
CA ALA A 85 -11.05 -45.37 -3.36
C ALA A 85 -11.75 -44.49 -4.41
N GLY A 86 -12.03 -45.04 -5.60
CA GLY A 86 -12.76 -44.35 -6.66
C GLY A 86 -14.19 -43.99 -6.25
N VAL A 87 -14.90 -44.91 -5.59
CA VAL A 87 -16.25 -44.65 -5.06
C VAL A 87 -16.22 -43.58 -3.97
N LEU A 88 -15.25 -43.64 -3.06
CA LEU A 88 -15.08 -42.64 -2.01
C LEU A 88 -14.79 -41.24 -2.58
N ALA A 89 -13.89 -41.14 -3.54
CA ALA A 89 -13.59 -39.88 -4.23
C ALA A 89 -14.81 -39.34 -4.98
N GLY A 90 -15.58 -40.21 -5.64
CA GLY A 90 -16.84 -39.85 -6.30
C GLY A 90 -17.90 -39.33 -5.33
N LEU A 91 -18.05 -39.98 -4.17
CA LEU A 91 -18.97 -39.55 -3.11
C LEU A 91 -18.56 -38.18 -2.53
N ILE A 92 -17.27 -37.96 -2.29
CA ILE A 92 -16.77 -36.66 -1.84
C ILE A 92 -17.05 -35.56 -2.88
N ALA A 93 -16.82 -35.83 -4.17
CA ALA A 93 -17.08 -34.86 -5.23
C ALA A 93 -18.58 -34.51 -5.36
N VAL A 94 -19.46 -35.50 -5.19
CA VAL A 94 -20.91 -35.28 -5.15
C VAL A 94 -21.29 -34.46 -3.93
N LEU A 95 -20.79 -34.80 -2.74
CA LEU A 95 -21.03 -34.02 -1.52
C LEU A 95 -20.58 -32.57 -1.68
N VAL A 96 -19.39 -32.31 -2.22
CA VAL A 96 -18.88 -30.95 -2.45
C VAL A 96 -19.77 -30.15 -3.41
N LYS A 97 -20.41 -30.81 -4.40
CA LYS A 97 -21.35 -30.15 -5.33
C LYS A 97 -22.72 -29.86 -4.71
N PHE A 98 -23.17 -30.65 -3.73
CA PHE A 98 -24.47 -30.49 -3.09
C PHE A 98 -24.42 -29.75 -1.75
N VAL A 99 -23.23 -29.48 -1.21
CA VAL A 99 -23.05 -28.55 -0.07
C VAL A 99 -23.43 -27.14 -0.54
N PRO A 100 -24.42 -26.49 0.11
CA PRO A 100 -24.74 -25.10 -0.16
C PRO A 100 -23.49 -24.27 0.04
N HIS A 101 -22.97 -23.67 -1.04
CA HIS A 101 -21.98 -22.63 -0.89
C HIS A 101 -22.70 -21.47 -0.21
N HIS A 102 -22.39 -21.23 1.06
CA HIS A 102 -22.70 -19.94 1.66
C HIS A 102 -22.04 -18.90 0.75
N HIS A 103 -22.85 -18.16 0.01
CA HIS A 103 -22.37 -16.94 -0.58
C HIS A 103 -21.92 -16.07 0.58
N ASP A 104 -20.61 -15.88 0.72
CA ASP A 104 -20.07 -14.90 1.65
C ASP A 104 -20.69 -13.56 1.28
N HIS A 105 -21.69 -13.14 2.05
CA HIS A 105 -22.17 -11.78 1.99
C HIS A 105 -20.98 -10.91 2.34
N LYS A 106 -20.59 -10.01 1.42
CA LYS A 106 -19.57 -9.02 1.73
C LYS A 106 -20.00 -8.34 3.04
N PRO A 107 -19.14 -8.33 4.08
CA PRO A 107 -19.49 -7.69 5.33
C PRO A 107 -19.86 -6.24 5.04
N THR A 108 -20.85 -5.71 5.77
CA THR A 108 -21.17 -4.29 5.69
C THR A 108 -19.88 -3.49 5.96
N PRO A 109 -19.56 -2.48 5.13
CA PRO A 109 -18.38 -1.66 5.35
C PRO A 109 -18.36 -1.14 6.79
N ASP A 110 -17.21 -1.24 7.46
CA ASP A 110 -17.08 -0.65 8.78
C ASP A 110 -17.16 0.88 8.71
N ASN A 111 -17.31 1.52 9.88
CA ASN A 111 -17.46 2.97 9.94
C ASN A 111 -16.27 3.71 9.32
N TYR A 112 -15.06 3.13 9.36
CA TYR A 112 -13.86 3.74 8.78
C TYR A 112 -13.86 3.66 7.26
N THR A 113 -14.34 2.55 6.70
CA THR A 113 -14.51 2.37 5.26
C THR A 113 -15.54 3.35 4.72
N ALA A 114 -16.68 3.49 5.41
CA ALA A 114 -17.70 4.49 5.04
C ALA A 114 -17.17 5.93 5.14
N ALA A 115 -16.40 6.24 6.21
CA ALA A 115 -15.75 7.53 6.37
C ALA A 115 -14.73 7.81 5.25
N LEU A 116 -13.91 6.83 4.89
CA LEU A 116 -12.93 6.94 3.81
C LEU A 116 -13.59 7.21 2.46
N THR A 117 -14.59 6.41 2.08
CA THR A 117 -15.36 6.62 0.84
C THR A 117 -15.99 8.03 0.81
N THR A 118 -16.49 8.51 1.95
CA THR A 118 -17.08 9.85 2.06
C THR A 118 -16.02 10.95 1.93
N ALA A 119 -14.86 10.78 2.56
CA ALA A 119 -13.75 11.71 2.44
C ALA A 119 -13.21 11.80 1.00
N LEU A 120 -13.13 10.68 0.27
CA LEU A 120 -12.74 10.71 -1.15
C LEU A 120 -13.80 11.37 -2.03
N LYS A 121 -15.10 11.17 -1.73
CA LYS A 121 -16.18 11.90 -2.42
C LYS A 121 -16.12 13.42 -2.21
N PHE A 122 -15.61 13.89 -1.07
CA PHE A 122 -15.37 15.32 -0.86
C PHE A 122 -14.39 15.87 -1.92
N PHE A 123 -13.30 15.17 -2.24
CA PHE A 123 -12.42 15.60 -3.33
C PHE A 123 -13.13 15.65 -4.69
N ASN A 124 -13.97 14.67 -5.02
CA ASN A 124 -14.79 14.73 -6.25
C ASN A 124 -15.71 15.96 -6.29
N ALA A 125 -16.21 16.37 -5.12
CA ALA A 125 -17.04 17.55 -4.96
C ALA A 125 -16.25 18.86 -4.99
N GLN A 126 -14.91 18.82 -4.93
CA GLN A 126 -14.02 19.99 -5.06
C GLN A 126 -13.41 20.14 -6.46
N ARG A 127 -13.61 19.20 -7.39
CA ARG A 127 -13.01 19.27 -8.73
C ARG A 127 -13.46 20.51 -9.49
N SER A 128 -12.53 21.25 -10.09
CA SER A 128 -12.78 22.36 -11.02
C SER A 128 -12.55 21.90 -12.47
N GLY A 129 -13.12 22.59 -13.46
CA GLY A 129 -12.96 22.27 -14.87
C GLY A 129 -14.05 21.33 -15.41
N LYS A 130 -13.72 20.60 -16.48
CA LYS A 130 -14.66 19.67 -17.13
C LYS A 130 -14.67 18.32 -16.41
N LEU A 131 -15.69 18.07 -15.61
CA LEU A 131 -15.82 16.87 -14.78
C LEU A 131 -15.88 15.59 -15.63
N PRO A 132 -15.31 14.47 -15.12
CA PRO A 132 -15.44 13.17 -15.76
C PRO A 132 -16.90 12.70 -15.70
N LYS A 133 -17.33 11.88 -16.68
CA LYS A 133 -18.69 11.31 -16.73
C LYS A 133 -19.07 10.55 -15.45
N HIS A 134 -18.08 10.00 -14.75
CA HIS A 134 -18.24 9.22 -13.52
C HIS A 134 -17.75 9.98 -12.27
N ASN A 135 -18.00 11.29 -12.16
CA ASN A 135 -17.61 12.07 -10.98
C ASN A 135 -18.35 11.65 -9.69
N ASN A 136 -19.49 10.96 -9.82
CA ASN A 136 -20.29 10.43 -8.70
C ASN A 136 -20.76 11.49 -7.68
N ILE A 137 -20.85 12.75 -8.10
CA ILE A 137 -21.43 13.88 -7.36
C ILE A 137 -22.45 14.56 -8.27
N SER A 138 -23.73 14.24 -8.08
CA SER A 138 -24.82 14.62 -9.02
C SER A 138 -25.13 16.11 -9.07
N TRP A 139 -24.79 16.85 -8.02
CA TRP A 139 -25.07 18.28 -7.88
C TRP A 139 -23.90 19.17 -8.35
N ARG A 140 -22.77 18.59 -8.76
CA ARG A 140 -21.62 19.30 -9.34
C ARG A 140 -21.64 19.20 -10.87
N GLY A 141 -21.38 20.31 -11.54
CA GLY A 141 -21.28 20.42 -12.99
C GLY A 141 -19.91 20.89 -13.47
N ASN A 142 -19.76 21.03 -14.79
CA ASN A 142 -18.56 21.62 -15.37
C ASN A 142 -18.50 23.11 -15.01
N SER A 143 -17.37 23.54 -14.45
CA SER A 143 -17.17 24.90 -13.97
C SER A 143 -15.80 25.43 -14.35
N CYS A 144 -15.63 26.74 -14.45
CA CYS A 144 -14.34 27.40 -14.67
C CYS A 144 -13.50 26.78 -15.82
N THR A 145 -14.15 26.31 -16.89
CA THR A 145 -13.51 25.57 -18.00
C THR A 145 -12.66 26.45 -18.91
N LYS A 146 -12.64 27.76 -18.65
CA LYS A 146 -11.88 28.77 -19.38
C LYS A 146 -10.73 29.35 -18.55
N ASP A 147 -10.47 28.80 -17.35
CA ASP A 147 -9.35 29.21 -16.51
C ASP A 147 -8.03 29.10 -17.30
N GLY A 148 -7.21 30.15 -17.25
CA GLY A 148 -6.00 30.30 -18.06
C GLY A 148 -5.90 31.70 -18.63
N ASP A 149 -4.80 31.97 -19.33
CA ASP A 149 -4.60 33.18 -20.12
C ASP A 149 -4.38 32.80 -21.59
N PRO A 150 -5.41 32.95 -22.46
CA PRO A 150 -5.30 32.61 -23.89
C PRO A 150 -4.17 33.36 -24.61
N SER A 151 -3.79 34.54 -24.11
CA SER A 151 -2.73 35.39 -24.67
C SER A 151 -1.34 35.10 -24.08
N GLY A 152 -1.29 34.46 -22.91
CA GLY A 152 -0.08 34.19 -22.16
C GLY A 152 0.50 32.79 -22.34
N GLN A 153 1.45 32.46 -21.47
CA GLN A 153 2.11 31.15 -21.44
C GLN A 153 1.20 30.04 -20.92
N PHE A 154 0.30 30.35 -19.99
CA PHE A 154 -0.56 29.40 -19.28
C PHE A 154 -1.99 29.39 -19.84
N LYS A 155 -2.13 28.89 -21.07
CA LYS A 155 -3.37 28.99 -21.86
C LYS A 155 -4.54 28.16 -21.35
N ASP A 156 -4.26 26.98 -20.80
CA ASP A 156 -5.28 26.08 -20.23
C ASP A 156 -4.87 25.74 -18.80
N LEU A 157 -5.65 26.25 -17.85
CA LEU A 157 -5.56 25.94 -16.43
C LEU A 157 -6.88 25.35 -15.92
N ALA A 158 -7.78 24.88 -16.79
CA ALA A 158 -8.97 24.15 -16.36
C ALA A 158 -8.58 22.81 -15.71
N GLY A 159 -9.25 22.44 -14.63
CA GLY A 159 -8.89 21.29 -13.79
C GLY A 159 -8.50 21.71 -12.38
N GLY A 160 -7.92 20.77 -11.64
CA GLY A 160 -7.49 20.99 -10.26
C GLY A 160 -8.64 20.98 -9.27
N TYR A 161 -8.36 21.42 -8.06
CA TYR A 161 -9.33 21.48 -6.97
C TYR A 161 -9.57 22.93 -6.53
N TYR A 162 -10.84 23.23 -6.25
CA TYR A 162 -11.20 24.37 -5.42
C TYR A 162 -10.74 24.12 -3.99
N ASP A 163 -10.27 25.18 -3.34
CA ASP A 163 -9.57 25.07 -2.08
C ASP A 163 -10.50 24.71 -0.91
N ALA A 164 -11.57 25.48 -0.72
CA ALA A 164 -12.47 25.32 0.42
C ALA A 164 -13.95 25.44 0.00
N GLY A 165 -14.70 26.38 0.61
CA GLY A 165 -16.04 26.74 0.18
C GLY A 165 -16.08 27.75 -0.97
N ASP A 166 -14.92 28.24 -1.37
CA ASP A 166 -14.69 29.13 -2.49
C ASP A 166 -14.38 28.32 -3.77
N ALA A 167 -14.25 29.01 -4.90
CA ALA A 167 -13.84 28.49 -6.19
C ALA A 167 -12.42 28.97 -6.59
N ILE A 168 -11.61 29.40 -5.62
CA ILE A 168 -10.20 29.74 -5.85
C ILE A 168 -9.37 28.46 -5.90
N LYS A 169 -8.37 28.42 -6.79
CA LYS A 169 -7.37 27.34 -6.83
C LYS A 169 -6.07 27.84 -6.22
N PHE A 170 -5.93 27.69 -4.90
CA PHE A 170 -4.67 27.93 -4.20
C PHE A 170 -3.74 26.73 -4.38
N ASN A 171 -2.65 26.90 -5.14
CA ASN A 171 -1.80 25.74 -5.48
C ASN A 171 -0.98 25.24 -4.29
N PHE A 172 -0.69 26.06 -3.28
CA PHE A 172 0.12 25.64 -2.13
C PHE A 172 -0.58 24.60 -1.24
N PRO A 173 -1.77 24.88 -0.65
CA PRO A 173 -2.52 23.88 0.12
C PRO A 173 -2.99 22.70 -0.75
N GLN A 174 -3.32 22.94 -2.02
CA GLN A 174 -3.66 21.85 -2.95
C GLN A 174 -2.50 20.88 -3.14
N SER A 175 -1.27 21.38 -3.23
CA SER A 175 -0.06 20.54 -3.36
C SER A 175 0.14 19.69 -2.13
N TYR A 176 0.03 20.30 -0.95
CA TYR A 176 0.07 19.58 0.32
C TYR A 176 -0.97 18.45 0.37
N ALA A 177 -2.22 18.73 0.01
CA ALA A 177 -3.28 17.73 -0.01
C ALA A 177 -2.95 16.56 -0.96
N MET A 178 -2.39 16.82 -2.14
CA MET A 178 -1.99 15.78 -3.09
C MET A 178 -0.77 14.98 -2.60
N THR A 179 0.19 15.61 -1.92
CA THR A 179 1.31 14.91 -1.26
C THR A 179 0.78 13.97 -0.18
N MET A 180 -0.15 14.45 0.66
CA MET A 180 -0.73 13.66 1.75
C MET A 180 -1.56 12.47 1.25
N LEU A 181 -2.40 12.67 0.22
CA LEU A 181 -3.13 11.57 -0.41
C LEU A 181 -2.15 10.55 -0.99
N SER A 182 -1.11 11.00 -1.68
CA SER A 182 -0.08 10.12 -2.25
C SER A 182 0.66 9.34 -1.17
N TRP A 183 1.08 10.00 -0.10
CA TRP A 183 1.71 9.34 1.05
C TRP A 183 0.79 8.28 1.66
N SER A 184 -0.48 8.60 1.86
CA SER A 184 -1.45 7.64 2.41
C SER A 184 -1.59 6.39 1.55
N VAL A 185 -1.54 6.54 0.22
CA VAL A 185 -1.59 5.40 -0.71
C VAL A 185 -0.30 4.60 -0.66
N ILE A 186 0.85 5.25 -0.52
CA ILE A 186 2.15 4.57 -0.40
C ILE A 186 2.20 3.70 0.86
N GLU A 187 1.74 4.23 2.00
CA GLU A 187 1.73 3.50 3.28
C GLU A 187 0.64 2.43 3.35
N TYR A 188 -0.55 2.75 2.84
CA TYR A 188 -1.77 1.97 3.09
C TYR A 188 -2.42 1.43 1.82
N SER A 189 -1.67 1.25 0.74
CA SER A 189 -2.15 0.72 -0.55
C SER A 189 -3.04 -0.52 -0.40
N ALA A 190 -2.62 -1.50 0.40
CA ALA A 190 -3.39 -2.73 0.64
C ALA A 190 -4.74 -2.48 1.33
N LYS A 191 -4.84 -1.44 2.18
CA LYS A 191 -6.10 -1.07 2.85
C LYS A 191 -7.04 -0.37 1.88
N TYR A 192 -6.53 0.52 1.02
CA TYR A 192 -7.30 1.12 -0.06
C TYR A 192 -7.81 0.07 -1.06
N GLU A 193 -7.01 -0.95 -1.35
CA GLU A 193 -7.42 -2.08 -2.20
C GLU A 193 -8.52 -2.90 -1.52
N ALA A 194 -8.35 -3.25 -0.24
CA ALA A 194 -9.34 -3.98 0.53
C ALA A 194 -10.66 -3.24 0.68
N SER A 195 -10.63 -1.90 0.76
CA SER A 195 -11.83 -1.06 0.79
C SER A 195 -12.45 -0.80 -0.59
N GLY A 196 -11.79 -1.21 -1.68
CA GLY A 196 -12.22 -0.95 -3.05
C GLY A 196 -12.05 0.50 -3.50
N GLU A 197 -11.24 1.30 -2.79
CA GLU A 197 -11.05 2.74 -3.03
C GLU A 197 -9.70 3.07 -3.69
N LEU A 198 -8.82 2.09 -3.93
CA LEU A 198 -7.48 2.34 -4.49
C LEU A 198 -7.54 3.07 -5.84
N ASN A 199 -8.40 2.64 -6.75
CA ASN A 199 -8.55 3.31 -8.04
C ASN A 199 -9.12 4.72 -7.90
N HIS A 200 -10.08 4.91 -6.98
CA HIS A 200 -10.71 6.21 -6.75
C HIS A 200 -9.72 7.23 -6.18
N VAL A 201 -8.92 6.86 -5.17
CA VAL A 201 -7.88 7.76 -4.64
C VAL A 201 -6.78 8.02 -5.68
N LYS A 202 -6.41 7.03 -6.51
CA LYS A 202 -5.51 7.26 -7.65
C LYS A 202 -6.12 8.27 -8.63
N GLU A 203 -7.39 8.19 -8.99
CA GLU A 203 -8.05 9.19 -9.85
C GLU A 203 -8.06 10.59 -9.23
N ILE A 204 -8.26 10.70 -7.92
CA ILE A 204 -8.19 11.97 -7.18
C ILE A 204 -6.79 12.57 -7.27
N ILE A 205 -5.74 11.79 -6.97
CA ILE A 205 -4.35 12.25 -7.06
C ILE A 205 -4.03 12.66 -8.50
N LYS A 206 -4.41 11.82 -9.48
CA LYS A 206 -4.16 12.07 -10.90
C LYS A 206 -4.78 13.38 -11.37
N TRP A 207 -6.00 13.70 -10.91
CA TRP A 207 -6.67 14.95 -11.25
C TRP A 207 -5.88 16.19 -10.79
N GLY A 208 -5.33 16.14 -9.58
CA GLY A 208 -4.48 17.20 -9.04
C GLY A 208 -3.15 17.31 -9.78
N THR A 209 -2.47 16.17 -10.00
CA THR A 209 -1.16 16.18 -10.68
C THR A 209 -1.26 16.51 -12.16
N ASP A 210 -2.33 16.13 -12.85
CA ASP A 210 -2.60 16.57 -14.22
C ASP A 210 -2.75 18.09 -14.29
N TYR A 211 -3.40 18.70 -13.31
CA TYR A 211 -3.51 20.16 -13.21
C TYR A 211 -2.16 20.81 -12.88
N PHE A 212 -1.39 20.30 -11.91
CA PHE A 212 -0.06 20.85 -11.62
C PHE A 212 0.85 20.86 -12.84
N LEU A 213 0.83 19.82 -13.68
CA LEU A 213 1.61 19.80 -14.92
C LEU A 213 1.22 20.91 -15.92
N LYS A 214 0.05 21.56 -15.77
CA LYS A 214 -0.35 22.72 -16.57
C LYS A 214 0.16 24.06 -16.01
N THR A 215 0.55 24.09 -14.74
CA THR A 215 0.93 25.34 -14.01
C THR A 215 2.37 25.79 -14.25
N PHE A 216 3.17 25.00 -14.95
CA PHE A 216 4.53 25.30 -15.37
C PHE A 216 4.84 24.58 -16.69
N ASN A 217 5.95 24.92 -17.36
CA ASN A 217 6.40 24.14 -18.51
C ASN A 217 7.01 22.81 -18.06
N HIS A 218 6.16 21.81 -17.83
CA HIS A 218 6.55 20.48 -17.35
C HIS A 218 7.37 19.63 -18.33
N THR A 219 7.61 20.12 -19.55
CA THR A 219 8.46 19.45 -20.55
C THR A 219 9.88 20.02 -20.58
N ALA A 220 10.12 21.13 -19.89
CA ALA A 220 11.43 21.75 -19.78
C ALA A 220 12.18 21.24 -18.55
N ASP A 221 13.52 21.14 -18.66
CA ASP A 221 14.40 20.82 -17.53
C ASP A 221 14.53 21.99 -16.53
N THR A 222 14.19 23.21 -16.96
CA THR A 222 14.26 24.42 -16.16
C THR A 222 13.10 25.35 -16.50
N ILE A 223 12.59 26.04 -15.48
CA ILE A 223 11.56 27.07 -15.60
C ILE A 223 12.01 28.32 -14.84
N ASN A 224 11.38 29.45 -15.13
CA ASN A 224 11.58 30.74 -14.46
C ASN A 224 10.28 31.33 -13.90
N VAL A 225 9.14 30.67 -14.15
CA VAL A 225 7.82 31.11 -13.74
C VAL A 225 6.93 29.89 -13.48
N LEU A 226 6.10 30.01 -12.46
CA LEU A 226 5.13 29.02 -12.00
C LEU A 226 3.80 29.73 -11.70
N VAL A 227 2.66 29.11 -12.01
CA VAL A 227 1.35 29.60 -11.57
C VAL A 227 1.17 29.30 -10.09
N SER A 228 0.90 30.33 -9.29
CA SER A 228 0.65 30.20 -7.86
C SER A 228 -0.84 30.07 -7.52
N GLN A 229 -1.70 30.70 -8.30
CA GLN A 229 -3.13 30.79 -8.00
C GLN A 229 -3.94 31.05 -9.27
N VAL A 230 -5.20 30.61 -9.27
CA VAL A 230 -6.20 31.02 -10.25
C VAL A 230 -7.50 31.40 -9.53
N GLY A 231 -8.04 32.56 -9.89
CA GLY A 231 -9.11 33.22 -9.14
C GLY A 231 -8.55 34.17 -8.08
N SER A 232 -9.40 35.03 -7.54
CA SER A 232 -9.07 36.03 -6.53
C SER A 232 -10.24 36.14 -5.55
N GLY A 233 -9.94 36.34 -4.27
CA GLY A 233 -10.89 36.57 -3.18
C GLY A 233 -10.59 37.84 -2.37
N ASP A 234 -9.57 38.62 -2.72
CA ASP A 234 -9.19 39.84 -2.03
C ASP A 234 -10.31 40.89 -2.12
N THR A 235 -10.89 41.24 -0.98
CA THR A 235 -11.93 42.27 -0.85
C THR A 235 -11.42 43.56 -0.21
N SER A 236 -10.13 43.65 0.10
CA SER A 236 -9.51 44.80 0.78
C SER A 236 -9.52 46.08 -0.06
N GLY A 237 -9.49 45.95 -1.39
CA GLY A 237 -9.57 47.06 -2.35
C GLY A 237 -10.96 47.70 -2.49
N GLY A 238 -11.96 47.19 -1.79
CA GLY A 238 -13.34 47.67 -1.81
C GLY A 238 -14.29 46.78 -2.61
N MET A 239 -15.58 46.87 -2.26
CA MET A 239 -16.66 45.95 -2.64
C MET A 239 -17.16 46.07 -4.10
N SER A 240 -16.38 46.70 -5.00
CA SER A 240 -16.85 47.09 -6.34
C SER A 240 -16.46 46.14 -7.47
N THR A 241 -15.48 45.25 -7.27
CA THR A 241 -15.04 44.29 -8.29
C THR A 241 -15.50 42.89 -7.90
N PRO A 242 -16.42 42.25 -8.66
CA PRO A 242 -16.85 40.89 -8.39
C PRO A 242 -15.67 39.92 -8.37
N ASN A 243 -15.59 39.12 -7.31
CA ASN A 243 -14.59 38.09 -7.12
C ASN A 243 -15.16 36.95 -6.27
N ASP A 244 -14.32 35.97 -5.95
CA ASP A 244 -14.75 34.71 -5.37
C ASP A 244 -15.30 34.81 -3.94
N HIS A 245 -14.78 35.73 -3.12
CA HIS A 245 -15.26 35.93 -1.75
C HIS A 245 -16.32 37.03 -1.65
N TYR A 246 -16.50 37.82 -2.72
CA TYR A 246 -17.62 38.75 -2.86
C TYR A 246 -18.91 38.07 -3.35
N CYS A 247 -18.78 37.12 -4.29
CA CYS A 247 -19.91 36.46 -4.94
C CYS A 247 -20.24 35.10 -4.31
N TRP A 248 -21.40 34.97 -3.68
CA TRP A 248 -21.92 33.64 -3.28
C TRP A 248 -22.67 32.99 -4.44
N THR A 249 -21.99 32.16 -5.23
CA THR A 249 -22.56 31.53 -6.42
C THR A 249 -22.13 30.08 -6.58
N ARG A 250 -22.86 29.33 -7.42
CA ARG A 250 -22.42 28.00 -7.85
C ARG A 250 -21.18 28.18 -8.76
N PRO A 251 -20.16 27.32 -8.67
CA PRO A 251 -18.98 27.46 -9.51
C PRO A 251 -19.30 27.37 -11.01
N GLU A 252 -20.38 26.70 -11.38
CA GLU A 252 -20.88 26.60 -12.75
C GLU A 252 -21.45 27.91 -13.31
N ASP A 253 -21.84 28.85 -12.43
CA ASP A 253 -22.44 30.14 -12.77
C ASP A 253 -21.45 31.32 -12.61
N ILE A 254 -20.17 31.05 -12.31
CA ILE A 254 -19.16 32.10 -12.20
C ILE A 254 -18.99 32.80 -13.55
N ASP A 255 -19.25 34.11 -13.59
CA ASP A 255 -19.13 34.98 -14.77
C ASP A 255 -18.10 36.11 -14.59
N TYR A 256 -17.57 36.29 -13.37
CA TYR A 256 -16.50 37.24 -13.07
C TYR A 256 -15.13 36.76 -13.56
N GLU A 257 -14.20 37.70 -13.70
CA GLU A 257 -12.83 37.41 -14.12
C GLU A 257 -12.10 36.59 -13.05
N ARG A 258 -11.38 35.56 -13.50
CA ARG A 258 -10.58 34.67 -12.64
C ARG A 258 -9.11 34.81 -13.01
N PRO A 259 -8.39 35.77 -12.39
CA PRO A 259 -7.02 36.08 -12.78
C PRO A 259 -6.08 34.91 -12.50
N VAL A 260 -4.98 34.84 -13.27
CA VAL A 260 -3.90 33.86 -13.08
C VAL A 260 -2.72 34.57 -12.41
N ALA A 261 -2.44 34.25 -11.16
CA ALA A 261 -1.26 34.74 -10.47
C ALA A 261 -0.06 33.84 -10.75
N THR A 262 1.09 34.44 -11.01
CA THR A 262 2.35 33.73 -11.24
C THR A 262 3.42 34.20 -10.27
N CYS A 263 4.43 33.36 -10.05
CA CYS A 263 5.58 33.67 -9.23
C CYS A 263 6.86 33.23 -9.93
N SER A 264 7.90 34.08 -9.84
CA SER A 264 9.24 33.80 -10.33
C SER A 264 10.23 33.45 -9.21
N SER A 265 9.82 33.64 -7.94
CA SER A 265 10.60 33.34 -6.74
C SER A 265 9.67 32.86 -5.62
N CYS A 266 9.44 31.54 -5.55
CA CYS A 266 8.42 30.91 -4.72
C CYS A 266 8.84 29.48 -4.34
N SER A 267 9.88 29.38 -3.51
CA SER A 267 10.53 28.14 -3.11
C SER A 267 9.62 27.18 -2.39
N ASP A 268 8.85 27.68 -1.43
CA ASP A 268 7.87 26.94 -0.64
C ASP A 268 6.86 26.23 -1.55
N LEU A 269 6.12 26.99 -2.37
CA LEU A 269 5.15 26.46 -3.31
C LEU A 269 5.77 25.46 -4.28
N ALA A 270 6.88 25.83 -4.92
CA ALA A 270 7.51 24.97 -5.92
C ALA A 270 8.07 23.68 -5.32
N ALA A 271 8.60 23.73 -4.10
CA ALA A 271 9.07 22.54 -3.40
C ALA A 271 7.89 21.65 -2.96
N GLU A 272 6.79 22.18 -2.43
CA GLU A 272 5.61 21.36 -2.10
C GLU A 272 4.99 20.73 -3.36
N MET A 273 4.90 21.47 -4.47
CA MET A 273 4.48 20.90 -5.75
C MET A 273 5.44 19.80 -6.23
N ALA A 274 6.74 19.95 -6.01
CA ALA A 274 7.71 18.90 -6.31
C ALA A 274 7.49 17.66 -5.43
N ALA A 275 7.20 17.83 -4.14
CA ALA A 275 6.84 16.73 -3.23
C ALA A 275 5.56 16.02 -3.70
N ALA A 276 4.53 16.77 -4.12
CA ALA A 276 3.28 16.23 -4.63
C ALA A 276 3.49 15.38 -5.90
N LEU A 277 4.25 15.90 -6.87
CA LEU A 277 4.55 15.14 -8.10
C LEU A 277 5.47 13.94 -7.83
N ALA A 278 6.47 14.08 -6.95
CA ALA A 278 7.39 13.01 -6.60
C ALA A 278 6.66 11.86 -5.88
N SER A 279 5.89 12.15 -4.83
CA SER A 279 5.09 11.15 -4.12
C SER A 279 4.06 10.48 -5.04
N ALA A 280 3.33 11.24 -5.85
CA ALA A 280 2.39 10.68 -6.83
C ALA A 280 3.08 9.77 -7.85
N SER A 281 4.32 10.07 -8.25
CA SER A 281 5.06 9.22 -9.19
C SER A 281 5.29 7.80 -8.67
N ILE A 282 5.39 7.64 -7.34
CA ILE A 282 5.53 6.34 -6.66
C ILE A 282 4.18 5.60 -6.70
N VAL A 283 3.08 6.31 -6.46
CA VAL A 283 1.70 5.77 -6.55
C VAL A 283 1.40 5.23 -7.95
N PHE A 284 1.90 5.91 -8.99
CA PHE A 284 1.71 5.53 -10.40
C PHE A 284 2.87 4.73 -11.00
N LYS A 285 3.70 4.08 -10.19
CA LYS A 285 4.85 3.29 -10.70
C LYS A 285 4.47 2.22 -11.74
N ASP A 286 3.23 1.73 -11.69
CA ASP A 286 2.64 0.80 -12.64
C ASP A 286 2.40 1.42 -14.02
N ASN A 287 2.14 2.72 -14.08
CA ASN A 287 2.13 3.51 -15.31
C ASN A 287 3.46 4.23 -15.50
N LYS A 288 4.45 3.51 -16.02
CA LYS A 288 5.84 4.00 -16.19
C LYS A 288 5.93 5.36 -16.90
N ALA A 289 5.17 5.57 -17.97
CA ALA A 289 5.21 6.82 -18.72
C ALA A 289 4.70 8.01 -17.89
N TYR A 290 3.60 7.83 -17.16
CA TYR A 290 3.07 8.88 -16.30
C TYR A 290 3.95 9.12 -15.07
N SER A 291 4.42 8.05 -14.41
CA SER A 291 5.37 8.15 -13.30
C SER A 291 6.64 8.92 -13.68
N GLN A 292 7.25 8.60 -14.83
CA GLN A 292 8.43 9.33 -15.31
C GLN A 292 8.14 10.80 -15.63
N LYS A 293 6.96 11.10 -16.19
CA LYS A 293 6.51 12.47 -16.42
C LYS A 293 6.41 13.26 -15.11
N LEU A 294 5.85 12.65 -14.07
CA LEU A 294 5.73 13.25 -12.74
C LEU A 294 7.10 13.47 -12.09
N VAL A 295 7.99 12.47 -12.14
CA VAL A 295 9.37 12.60 -11.63
C VAL A 295 10.12 13.75 -12.33
N HIS A 296 10.01 13.85 -13.66
CA HIS A 296 10.64 14.93 -14.41
C HIS A 296 10.11 16.30 -13.96
N GLY A 297 8.78 16.46 -13.88
CA GLY A 297 8.16 17.68 -13.36
C GLY A 297 8.60 18.02 -11.93
N ALA A 298 8.68 17.03 -11.05
CA ALA A 298 9.15 17.21 -9.67
C ALA A 298 10.60 17.71 -9.63
N ARG A 299 11.49 17.16 -10.45
CA ARG A 299 12.89 17.61 -10.54
C ARG A 299 13.00 19.03 -11.07
N THR A 300 12.21 19.39 -12.09
CA THR A 300 12.17 20.75 -12.65
C THR A 300 11.72 21.77 -11.61
N LEU A 301 10.63 21.48 -10.88
CA LEU A 301 10.10 22.34 -9.83
C LEU A 301 11.07 22.49 -8.65
N PHE A 302 11.67 21.40 -8.19
CA PHE A 302 12.63 21.45 -7.08
C PHE A 302 13.92 22.18 -7.47
N LYS A 303 14.36 22.06 -8.73
CA LYS A 303 15.47 22.88 -9.23
C LYS A 303 15.10 24.37 -9.22
N PHE A 304 13.92 24.72 -9.73
CA PHE A 304 13.41 26.09 -9.69
C PHE A 304 13.31 26.63 -8.25
N SER A 305 12.77 25.86 -7.32
CA SER A 305 12.61 26.26 -5.92
C SER A 305 13.95 26.56 -5.23
N ARG A 306 15.01 25.85 -5.61
CA ARG A 306 16.37 26.01 -5.07
C ARG A 306 17.14 27.15 -5.73
N ASP A 307 16.96 27.35 -7.03
CA ASP A 307 17.65 28.36 -7.84
C ASP A 307 17.02 29.75 -7.66
N GLN A 308 15.69 29.84 -7.62
CA GLN A 308 14.92 31.09 -7.52
C GLN A 308 14.30 31.23 -6.13
N ARG A 309 15.13 31.58 -5.13
CA ARG A 309 14.72 31.55 -3.73
C ARG A 309 13.84 32.71 -3.30
N GLY A 310 12.68 32.38 -2.73
CA GLY A 310 11.73 33.34 -2.18
C GLY A 310 10.51 32.66 -1.58
N ARG A 311 9.71 33.40 -0.83
CA ARG A 311 8.40 32.94 -0.36
C ARG A 311 7.33 33.29 -1.39
N TYR A 312 6.46 32.35 -1.74
CA TYR A 312 5.39 32.62 -2.72
C TYR A 312 4.41 33.68 -2.21
N SER A 313 4.23 33.76 -0.90
CA SER A 313 3.35 34.72 -0.21
C SER A 313 4.11 35.96 0.27
N ALA A 314 5.07 36.47 -0.52
CA ALA A 314 5.78 37.70 -0.19
C ALA A 314 4.78 38.85 0.06
N SER A 315 5.11 39.72 1.03
CA SER A 315 4.25 40.83 1.49
C SER A 315 3.85 41.72 0.31
N SER A 316 2.61 41.55 -0.19
CA SER A 316 1.94 42.25 -1.32
C SER A 316 1.15 41.29 -2.21
N THR A 317 1.37 39.98 -2.10
CA THR A 317 0.58 38.98 -2.83
C THR A 317 -0.74 38.72 -2.12
N GLU A 318 -1.82 38.52 -2.89
CA GLU A 318 -3.12 38.10 -2.36
C GLU A 318 -3.02 36.81 -1.55
N ALA A 319 -2.21 35.85 -2.00
CA ALA A 319 -1.98 34.60 -1.28
C ALA A 319 -1.55 34.80 0.17
N SER A 320 -0.83 35.89 0.50
CA SER A 320 -0.42 36.20 1.88
C SER A 320 -1.58 36.53 2.83
N GLN A 321 -2.76 36.86 2.31
CA GLN A 321 -3.97 37.11 3.11
C GLN A 321 -4.72 35.81 3.46
N PHE A 322 -4.52 34.76 2.67
CA PHE A 322 -5.24 33.49 2.80
C PHE A 322 -4.34 32.36 3.29
N TYR A 323 -3.25 32.12 2.55
CA TYR A 323 -2.28 31.07 2.79
C TYR A 323 -0.88 31.70 2.90
N ASN A 324 -0.62 32.39 4.01
CA ASN A 324 0.70 32.94 4.24
C ASN A 324 1.71 31.83 4.58
N SER A 325 2.67 31.59 3.69
CA SER A 325 3.81 30.72 4.00
C SER A 325 4.66 31.32 5.11
N THR A 326 5.14 30.54 6.08
CA THR A 326 6.05 31.03 7.12
C THR A 326 7.51 30.95 6.67
N SER A 327 7.86 29.86 5.98
CA SER A 327 9.21 29.43 5.63
C SER A 327 9.16 28.61 4.33
N TYR A 328 10.32 28.41 3.69
CA TYR A 328 10.48 27.45 2.59
C TYR A 328 11.51 26.33 2.92
N TRP A 329 12.12 26.39 4.11
CA TRP A 329 13.26 25.54 4.46
C TRP A 329 12.83 24.12 4.77
N ASP A 330 11.68 23.96 5.42
CA ASP A 330 11.05 22.69 5.72
C ASP A 330 10.55 22.00 4.44
N GLU A 331 10.10 22.76 3.44
CA GLU A 331 9.72 22.24 2.12
C GLU A 331 10.92 21.70 1.36
N PHE A 332 12.12 22.26 1.56
CA PHE A 332 13.33 21.68 0.98
C PHE A 332 13.67 20.31 1.58
N LEU A 333 13.47 20.13 2.89
CA LEU A 333 13.64 18.82 3.53
C LEU A 333 12.59 17.87 2.97
N TRP A 334 11.33 18.28 2.98
CA TRP A 334 10.18 17.49 2.56
C TRP A 334 10.26 17.05 1.09
N ALA A 335 10.45 17.99 0.17
CA ALA A 335 10.58 17.69 -1.26
C ALA A 335 11.85 16.89 -1.56
N GLY A 336 12.94 17.15 -0.84
CA GLY A 336 14.16 16.35 -0.90
C GLY A 336 13.91 14.89 -0.54
N THR A 337 13.20 14.63 0.56
CA THR A 337 12.82 13.27 0.98
C THR A 337 11.95 12.57 -0.06
N TRP A 338 10.90 13.24 -0.56
CA TRP A 338 10.04 12.63 -1.60
C TRP A 338 10.76 12.39 -2.93
N LEU A 339 11.65 13.29 -3.34
CA LEU A 339 12.47 13.09 -4.53
C LEU A 339 13.47 11.95 -4.35
N TYR A 340 14.03 11.78 -3.14
CA TYR A 340 14.84 10.62 -2.83
C TYR A 340 14.01 9.33 -2.99
N TYR A 341 12.82 9.26 -2.39
CA TYR A 341 11.96 8.09 -2.52
C TYR A 341 11.53 7.79 -3.95
N ALA A 342 11.27 8.82 -4.75
CA ALA A 342 10.86 8.67 -6.15
C ALA A 342 12.01 8.26 -7.08
N THR A 343 13.26 8.65 -6.79
CA THR A 343 14.38 8.54 -7.74
C THR A 343 15.53 7.64 -7.29
N GLY A 344 15.66 7.39 -5.99
CA GLY A 344 16.84 6.75 -5.38
C GLY A 344 18.11 7.60 -5.45
N ASN A 345 18.05 8.87 -5.85
CA ASN A 345 19.23 9.72 -5.96
C ASN A 345 19.65 10.25 -4.57
N ASN A 346 20.79 9.75 -4.08
CA ASN A 346 21.35 10.10 -2.78
C ASN A 346 21.66 11.59 -2.59
N THR A 347 21.77 12.38 -3.66
CA THR A 347 21.94 13.84 -3.56
C THR A 347 20.75 14.50 -2.86
N TYR A 348 19.54 13.99 -3.10
CA TYR A 348 18.34 14.49 -2.42
C TYR A 348 18.31 14.10 -0.95
N LEU A 349 18.71 12.87 -0.61
CA LEU A 349 18.84 12.43 0.78
C LEU A 349 19.88 13.25 1.55
N GLN A 350 21.03 13.51 0.94
CA GLN A 350 22.06 14.38 1.53
C GLN A 350 21.53 15.78 1.81
N LEU A 351 20.76 16.34 0.88
CA LEU A 351 20.12 17.65 1.08
C LEU A 351 19.10 17.60 2.22
N ALA A 352 18.19 16.62 2.22
CA ALA A 352 17.17 16.44 3.26
C ALA A 352 17.75 16.18 4.66
N THR A 353 18.98 15.66 4.74
CA THR A 353 19.68 15.40 6.02
C THR A 353 20.73 16.45 6.35
N THR A 354 20.85 17.52 5.57
CA THR A 354 21.84 18.58 5.80
C THR A 354 21.48 19.40 7.04
N ASN A 355 22.36 19.39 8.05
CA ASN A 355 22.19 20.12 9.31
C ASN A 355 21.86 21.62 9.14
N GLY A 356 22.42 22.28 8.11
CA GLY A 356 22.13 23.69 7.83
C GLY A 356 20.67 23.93 7.45
N ILE A 357 20.09 23.10 6.58
CA ILE A 357 18.69 23.20 6.16
C ILE A 357 17.77 22.87 7.33
N ALA A 358 18.07 21.78 8.07
CA ALA A 358 17.33 21.41 9.28
C ALA A 358 17.31 22.53 10.33
N ARG A 359 18.45 23.21 10.53
CA ARG A 359 18.54 24.35 11.45
C ARG A 359 17.66 25.52 10.99
N HIS A 360 17.68 25.85 9.69
CA HIS A 360 16.84 26.92 9.15
C HIS A 360 15.35 26.59 9.16
N ALA A 361 15.00 25.31 9.00
CA ALA A 361 13.64 24.80 9.16
C ALA A 361 13.16 24.76 10.63
N GLY A 362 14.02 25.11 11.60
CA GLY A 362 13.64 25.14 13.02
C GLY A 362 13.72 23.80 13.75
N ALA A 363 14.40 22.79 13.20
CA ALA A 363 14.47 21.43 13.76
C ALA A 363 14.99 21.34 15.22
N PHE A 364 15.79 22.31 15.67
CA PHE A 364 16.54 22.24 16.93
C PHE A 364 16.15 23.28 17.99
N TRP A 365 15.19 24.18 17.73
CA TRP A 365 14.98 25.37 18.58
C TRP A 365 13.54 25.59 19.05
N GLY A 366 12.60 24.69 18.74
CA GLY A 366 11.28 24.64 19.40
C GLY A 366 10.44 25.91 19.28
N GLY A 367 10.21 26.41 18.05
CA GLY A 367 9.32 27.56 17.79
C GLY A 367 7.84 27.29 18.11
N PRO A 368 6.97 28.33 18.07
CA PRO A 368 5.56 28.20 18.41
C PRO A 368 4.79 27.18 17.55
N ASP A 369 5.23 26.95 16.30
CA ASP A 369 4.65 25.97 15.37
C ASP A 369 5.46 24.66 15.29
N TYR A 370 6.45 24.48 16.17
CA TYR A 370 7.21 23.23 16.25
C TYR A 370 6.29 22.10 16.72
N GLY A 371 6.27 20.99 15.97
CA GLY A 371 5.37 19.87 16.28
C GLY A 371 4.07 19.87 15.49
N VAL A 372 3.74 20.95 14.78
CA VAL A 372 2.51 21.04 13.96
C VAL A 372 2.83 20.69 12.51
N PHE A 373 2.21 19.62 12.01
CA PHE A 373 2.29 19.25 10.60
C PHE A 373 1.07 19.81 9.85
N SER A 374 1.30 20.64 8.84
CA SER A 374 0.24 21.35 8.11
C SER A 374 0.64 21.68 6.68
N TRP A 375 -0.27 22.34 5.95
CA TRP A 375 0.02 22.89 4.62
C TRP A 375 1.13 23.94 4.61
N ASP A 376 1.47 24.53 5.77
CA ASP A 376 2.54 25.53 5.93
C ASP A 376 3.82 24.88 6.47
N ASN A 377 3.75 24.05 7.51
CA ASN A 377 4.93 23.47 8.15
C ASN A 377 5.06 21.96 7.91
N LYS A 378 6.14 21.54 7.23
CA LYS A 378 6.40 20.13 6.84
C LYS A 378 7.47 19.47 7.68
N LEU A 379 8.04 20.19 8.65
CA LEU A 379 9.20 19.72 9.42
C LEU A 379 8.95 18.36 10.08
N ILE A 380 7.80 18.17 10.73
CA ILE A 380 7.47 16.92 11.41
C ILE A 380 7.26 15.78 10.41
N GLY A 381 6.62 16.07 9.27
CA GLY A 381 6.52 15.11 8.16
C GLY A 381 7.89 14.66 7.72
N ALA A 382 8.78 15.61 7.43
CA ALA A 382 10.15 15.37 6.98
C ALA A 382 11.05 14.66 8.01
N GLN A 383 10.72 14.69 9.30
CA GLN A 383 11.46 13.99 10.35
C GLN A 383 11.09 12.51 10.47
N VAL A 384 9.82 12.16 10.18
CA VAL A 384 9.31 10.78 10.28
C VAL A 384 9.55 10.01 8.99
N SER A 385 9.44 10.70 7.85
CA SER A 385 9.77 10.17 6.53
C SER A 385 11.28 10.07 6.35
#